data_AF-A0AAV4Y8W9-F1
#
_entry.id   AF-A0AAV4Y8W9-F1
#
_cell.length_a   1.000
_cell.length_b   1.000
_cell.length_c   1.000
_cell.angle_alpha   90.00
_cell.angle_beta   90.00
_cell.angle_gamma   90.00
#
_symmetry.space_group_name_H-M   'P 1'
#
loop_
_entity.id
_entity.type
_entity.pdbx_description
1 polymer ?
#
loop_
_entity_poly.entity_id
_entity_poly.type
_entity_poly.pdbx_seq_one_letter_code
_entity_poly.pdbx_strand_id
1 'polypeptide(L)'
;MGLEERAIDSEVVLAAYTRTVHKLKKNSSNSYSAEFLVFNIIKGEDRVVEIYQQRKPSSPRDCTESQIGECVQLGDPSKCESDVNPGETYILLLDVLASGELSARYDGAYGPAVVYSRDKETALEA
;
A
#
# COMPACT_ATOMS: atom_id res chain seq x y z
N MET A 1 -9.85 13.95 -9.22
CA MET A 1 -10.35 12.62 -8.85
C MET A 1 -10.34 12.52 -7.35
N GLY A 2 -11.45 12.12 -6.75
CA GLY A 2 -11.60 12.01 -5.30
C GLY A 2 -10.89 10.78 -4.74
N LEU A 3 -10.70 10.75 -3.42
CA LEU A 3 -10.16 9.57 -2.71
C LEU A 3 -11.07 8.35 -2.90
N GLU A 4 -12.39 8.53 -2.84
CA GLU A 4 -13.40 7.48 -3.04
C GLU A 4 -13.31 6.85 -4.44
N GLU A 5 -13.25 7.66 -5.49
CA GLU A 5 -13.11 7.19 -6.88
C GLU A 5 -11.82 6.36 -7.04
N ARG A 6 -10.70 6.85 -6.51
CA ARG A 6 -9.41 6.14 -6.56
C ARG A 6 -9.48 4.80 -5.79
N ALA A 7 -10.20 4.76 -4.67
CA ALA A 7 -10.39 3.55 -3.87
C ALA A 7 -11.31 2.52 -4.55
N ILE A 8 -12.33 2.97 -5.27
CA ILE A 8 -13.17 2.10 -6.12
C ILE A 8 -12.34 1.45 -7.21
N ASP A 9 -11.41 2.20 -7.78
CA ASP A 9 -10.57 1.76 -8.86
C ASP A 9 -9.47 0.80 -8.42
N SER A 10 -8.89 0.99 -7.23
CA SER A 10 -7.87 0.10 -6.64
C SER A 10 -8.37 -1.31 -6.34
N GLU A 11 -7.51 -2.31 -6.50
CA GLU A 11 -7.83 -3.68 -6.09
C GLU A 11 -7.80 -3.85 -4.57
N VAL A 12 -6.84 -3.19 -3.91
CA VAL A 12 -6.61 -3.27 -2.48
C VAL A 12 -6.47 -1.87 -1.89
N VAL A 13 -7.12 -1.63 -0.75
CA VAL A 13 -7.01 -0.37 0.01
C VAL A 13 -6.69 -0.68 1.46
N LEU A 14 -5.59 -0.12 1.98
CA LEU A 14 -5.06 -0.44 3.31
C LEU A 14 -4.87 0.82 4.14
N ALA A 15 -5.10 0.73 5.45
CA ALA A 15 -4.56 1.70 6.40
C ALA A 15 -3.33 1.10 7.07
N ALA A 16 -2.18 1.77 6.91
CA ALA A 16 -0.90 1.20 7.28
C ALA A 16 0.14 2.22 7.74
N TYR A 17 0.98 1.78 8.67
CA TYR A 17 2.13 2.51 9.18
C TYR A 17 3.38 2.16 8.38
N THR A 18 4.12 3.16 7.91
CA THR A 18 5.36 2.96 7.15
C THR A 18 6.51 2.59 8.08
N ARG A 19 6.97 1.34 8.00
CA ARG A 19 8.07 0.82 8.83
C ARG A 19 9.43 1.19 8.27
N THR A 20 9.66 0.83 7.01
CA THR A 20 10.96 0.95 6.35
C THR A 20 10.76 1.42 4.92
N VAL A 21 11.64 2.29 4.42
CA VAL A 21 11.62 2.75 3.03
C VAL A 21 12.94 2.37 2.36
N HIS A 22 12.85 1.59 1.27
CA HIS A 22 13.98 1.03 0.53
C HIS A 22 14.24 1.81 -0.75
N LYS A 23 14.76 3.03 -0.61
CA LYS A 23 15.19 3.88 -1.74
C LYS A 23 16.49 3.33 -2.35
N LEU A 24 16.38 2.45 -3.35
CA LEU A 24 17.55 2.00 -4.12
C LEU A 24 18.17 3.21 -4.84
N LYS A 25 19.44 3.52 -4.53
CA LYS A 25 20.14 4.72 -5.03
C LYS A 25 20.32 4.79 -6.56
N LYS A 26 19.99 3.76 -7.33
CA LYS A 26 20.12 3.71 -8.80
C LYS A 26 19.20 2.64 -9.41
N ASN A 27 17.94 2.97 -9.65
CA ASN A 27 17.15 2.27 -10.67
C ASN A 27 16.60 3.29 -11.66
N SER A 28 16.57 2.92 -12.93
CA SER A 28 16.17 3.75 -14.06
C SER A 28 14.73 4.29 -14.00
N SER A 29 13.89 3.75 -13.10
CA SER A 29 12.50 4.14 -12.91
C SER A 29 12.27 5.19 -11.81
N ASN A 30 13.29 5.59 -11.05
CA ASN A 30 13.18 6.49 -9.89
C ASN A 30 12.18 6.03 -8.80
N SER A 31 11.67 4.81 -8.92
CA SER A 31 10.69 4.21 -8.01
C SER A 31 11.38 3.36 -6.95
N TYR A 32 10.76 3.23 -5.78
CA TYR A 32 11.29 2.48 -4.64
C TYR A 32 10.23 1.57 -4.01
N SER A 33 10.63 0.77 -3.03
CA SER A 33 9.72 -0.08 -2.25
C SER A 33 9.71 0.29 -0.76
N ALA A 34 8.63 -0.02 -0.07
CA ALA A 34 8.50 0.22 1.37
C ALA A 34 7.77 -0.91 2.08
N GLU A 35 8.12 -1.12 3.33
CA GLU A 35 7.49 -2.08 4.24
C GLU A 35 6.47 -1.38 5.11
N PHE A 36 5.31 -2.01 5.28
CA PHE A 36 4.20 -1.45 6.02
C PHE A 36 3.70 -2.40 7.11
N LEU A 37 3.27 -1.83 8.22
CA LEU A 37 2.49 -2.51 9.25
C LEU A 37 1.03 -2.14 9.03
N VAL A 38 0.24 -3.10 8.57
CA VAL A 38 -1.16 -2.87 8.25
C VAL A 38 -1.99 -3.08 9.51
N PHE A 39 -2.85 -2.13 9.80
CA PHE A 39 -3.76 -2.22 10.95
C PHE A 39 -5.22 -2.25 10.52
N ASN A 40 -5.55 -1.85 9.28
CA ASN A 40 -6.87 -2.04 8.71
C ASN A 40 -6.79 -2.36 7.20
N ILE A 41 -7.66 -3.27 6.74
CA ILE A 41 -7.87 -3.55 5.32
C ILE A 41 -9.24 -3.00 4.97
N ILE A 42 -9.26 -1.86 4.28
CA ILE A 42 -10.49 -1.16 3.92
C ILE A 42 -11.16 -1.86 2.72
N LYS A 43 -10.36 -2.40 1.79
CA LYS A 43 -10.83 -3.13 0.60
C LYS A 43 -9.83 -4.20 0.17
N GLY A 44 -10.33 -5.32 -0.36
CA GLY A 44 -9.51 -6.36 -0.98
C GLY A 44 -8.92 -7.36 0.01
N GLU A 45 -9.62 -7.64 1.12
CA GLU A 45 -9.19 -8.61 2.14
C GLU A 45 -8.94 -10.00 1.55
N ASP A 46 -9.81 -10.45 0.65
CA ASP A 46 -9.68 -11.71 -0.08
C ASP A 46 -8.35 -11.77 -0.88
N ARG A 47 -7.99 -10.68 -1.55
CA ARG A 47 -6.73 -10.55 -2.29
C ARG A 47 -5.51 -10.56 -1.40
N VAL A 48 -5.57 -9.83 -0.30
CA VAL A 48 -4.49 -9.81 0.71
C VAL A 48 -4.27 -11.21 1.28
N VAL A 49 -5.34 -11.91 1.65
CA VAL A 49 -5.27 -13.27 2.19
C VAL A 49 -4.70 -14.23 1.15
N GLU A 50 -5.11 -14.11 -0.12
CA GLU A 50 -4.56 -14.91 -1.23
C GLU A 50 -3.05 -14.71 -1.37
N ILE A 51 -2.57 -13.46 -1.39
CA ILE A 51 -1.14 -13.12 -1.46
C ILE A 51 -0.38 -13.72 -0.28
N TYR A 52 -0.92 -13.59 0.94
CA TYR A 52 -0.30 -14.12 2.14
C TYR A 52 -0.20 -15.66 2.08
N GLN A 53 -1.25 -16.33 1.64
CA GLN A 53 -1.28 -17.79 1.48
C GLN A 53 -0.32 -18.27 0.39
N GLN A 54 -0.15 -17.54 -0.71
CA GLN A 54 0.82 -17.88 -1.75
C GLN A 54 2.26 -17.76 -1.24
N ARG A 55 2.53 -16.78 -0.37
CA ARG A 55 3.87 -16.53 0.19
C ARG A 55 4.28 -17.47 1.32
N LYS A 56 3.35 -18.27 1.89
CA LYS A 56 3.55 -19.25 2.98
C LYS A 56 4.84 -19.01 3.80
N PRO A 57 4.82 -18.15 4.84
CA PRO A 57 5.94 -18.12 5.76
C PRO A 57 6.11 -19.52 6.37
N SER A 58 7.33 -20.06 6.33
CA SER A 58 7.68 -21.40 6.81
C SER A 58 7.58 -21.55 8.34
N SER A 59 7.13 -20.51 9.05
CA SER A 59 6.82 -20.56 10.48
C SER A 59 5.56 -19.74 10.78
N PRO A 60 4.63 -20.26 11.61
CA PRO A 60 3.54 -19.49 12.17
C PRO A 60 4.11 -18.60 13.29
N ARG A 61 4.68 -17.45 12.95
CA ARG A 61 5.05 -16.43 13.94
C ARG A 61 4.10 -15.25 13.81
N ASP A 62 3.36 -15.03 14.89
CA ASP A 62 2.55 -13.85 15.23
C ASP A 62 1.59 -13.34 14.16
N CYS A 63 0.39 -13.95 14.11
CA CYS A 63 -0.79 -13.37 13.46
C CYS A 63 -1.27 -12.05 14.12
N THR A 64 -0.58 -11.57 15.14
CA THR A 64 -0.94 -10.38 15.93
C THR A 64 -0.32 -9.08 15.40
N GLU A 65 0.57 -9.15 14.43
CA GLU A 65 1.02 -7.98 13.65
C GLU A 65 0.81 -8.30 12.17
N SER A 66 -0.25 -7.77 11.56
CA SER A 66 -0.55 -7.92 10.14
C SER A 66 0.49 -7.22 9.28
N GLN A 67 1.69 -7.81 9.18
CA GLN A 67 2.72 -7.44 8.21
C GLN A 67 2.22 -7.88 6.83
N ILE A 68 1.54 -6.97 6.14
CA ILE A 68 1.42 -7.11 4.69
C ILE A 68 2.76 -6.68 4.09
N GLY A 69 3.24 -7.51 3.17
CA GLY A 69 4.58 -7.44 2.59
C GLY A 69 4.87 -6.13 1.86
N GLU A 70 6.15 -5.97 1.58
CA GLU A 70 6.73 -4.89 0.78
C GLU A 70 5.84 -4.47 -0.40
N CYS A 71 5.51 -3.17 -0.46
CA CYS A 71 4.87 -2.56 -1.62
C CYS A 71 5.94 -1.98 -2.54
N VAL A 72 5.79 -2.21 -3.85
CA VAL A 72 6.71 -1.74 -4.88
C VAL A 72 6.16 -0.53 -5.64
N GLN A 73 7.04 0.12 -6.42
CA GLN A 73 6.72 1.22 -7.35
C GLN A 73 6.29 2.56 -6.72
N LEU A 74 6.73 2.84 -5.50
CA LEU A 74 6.50 4.14 -4.83
C LEU A 74 7.45 5.23 -5.37
N GLY A 75 7.09 6.49 -5.18
CA GLY A 75 7.99 7.63 -5.35
C GLY A 75 8.05 8.28 -6.73
N ASP A 76 7.04 8.11 -7.60
CA ASP A 76 7.01 8.83 -8.88
C ASP A 76 7.00 10.36 -8.64
N PRO A 77 8.09 11.09 -8.99
CA PRO A 77 8.21 12.52 -8.68
C PRO A 77 7.26 13.39 -9.51
N SER A 78 6.64 12.85 -10.56
CA SER A 78 5.67 13.56 -11.40
C SER A 78 4.25 13.56 -10.80
N LYS A 79 4.04 12.84 -9.69
CA LYS A 79 2.73 12.61 -9.08
C LYS A 79 2.70 13.18 -7.66
N CYS A 80 1.57 13.75 -7.27
CA CYS A 80 1.30 14.08 -5.87
C CYS A 80 1.13 12.79 -5.07
N GLU A 81 1.32 12.80 -3.75
CA GLU A 81 0.99 11.64 -2.89
C GLU A 81 1.70 10.34 -3.32
N SER A 82 2.90 10.47 -3.90
CA SER A 82 3.69 9.37 -4.43
C SER A 82 4.75 8.87 -3.47
N ASP A 83 5.19 9.71 -2.54
CA ASP A 83 6.22 9.41 -1.55
C ASP A 83 5.58 9.09 -0.20
N VAL A 84 6.17 8.14 0.52
CA VAL A 84 5.87 7.79 1.90
C VAL A 84 7.10 8.04 2.77
N ASN A 85 6.87 8.45 4.01
CA ASN A 85 7.91 8.69 4.99
C ASN A 85 7.91 7.59 6.07
N PRO A 86 9.09 7.08 6.47
CA PRO A 86 9.20 6.21 7.64
C PRO A 86 8.61 6.89 8.88
N GLY A 87 7.79 6.17 9.64
CA GLY A 87 7.14 6.72 10.83
C GLY A 87 5.78 7.38 10.58
N GLU A 88 5.37 7.54 9.32
CA GLU A 88 4.06 8.10 8.98
C GLU A 88 3.03 7.02 8.62
N THR A 89 1.76 7.38 8.78
CA THR A 89 0.61 6.51 8.53
C THR A 89 -0.15 6.98 7.31
N TYR A 90 -0.53 6.04 6.45
CA TYR A 90 -1.20 6.32 5.17
C TYR A 90 -2.39 5.40 4.94
N ILE A 91 -3.34 5.90 4.15
CA ILE A 91 -4.25 5.08 3.36
C ILE A 91 -3.55 4.81 2.03
N LEU A 92 -3.31 3.54 1.73
CA LEU A 92 -2.60 3.07 0.56
C LEU A 92 -3.58 2.51 -0.47
N LEU A 93 -3.43 2.96 -1.71
CA LEU A 93 -4.21 2.55 -2.87
C LEU A 93 -3.34 1.69 -3.79
N LEU A 94 -3.68 0.40 -3.91
CA LEU A 94 -2.77 -0.62 -4.43
C LEU A 94 -3.45 -1.52 -5.45
N ASP A 95 -2.63 -2.09 -6.33
CA ASP A 95 -2.98 -3.17 -7.25
C ASP A 95 -2.18 -4.44 -6.92
N VAL A 96 -2.71 -5.61 -7.30
CA VAL A 96 -2.02 -6.88 -7.15
C VAL A 96 -1.36 -7.26 -8.47
N LEU A 97 -0.03 -7.33 -8.47
CA LEU A 97 0.73 -7.82 -9.61
C LEU A 97 0.50 -9.33 -9.80
N ALA A 98 0.65 -9.80 -11.03
CA ALA A 98 0.60 -11.23 -11.35
C ALA A 98 1.65 -12.07 -10.59
N SER A 99 2.71 -11.43 -10.07
CA SER A 99 3.71 -12.04 -9.18
C SER A 99 3.22 -12.27 -7.75
N GLY A 100 2.02 -11.79 -7.38
CA GLY A 100 1.53 -11.79 -6.00
C GLY A 100 2.19 -10.71 -5.14
N GLU A 101 2.61 -9.61 -5.75
CA GLU A 101 3.17 -8.42 -5.09
C GLU A 101 2.17 -7.28 -5.11
N LEU A 102 2.16 -6.48 -4.04
CA LEU A 102 1.39 -5.26 -4.00
C LEU A 102 2.19 -4.14 -4.67
N SER A 103 1.53 -3.44 -5.60
CA SER A 103 2.13 -2.32 -6.32
C SER A 103 1.33 -1.05 -6.08
N ALA A 104 2.06 0.06 -5.98
CA ALA A 104 1.50 1.40 -5.97
C ALA A 104 0.60 1.63 -7.19
N ARG A 105 -0.66 2.01 -6.94
CA ARG A 105 -1.55 2.49 -7.99
C ARG A 105 -1.43 4.01 -8.14
N TYR A 106 -1.27 4.46 -9.38
CA TYR A 106 -1.26 5.87 -9.74
C TYR A 106 -2.47 6.21 -10.58
N ASP A 107 -3.06 7.36 -10.33
CA ASP A 107 -4.27 7.79 -10.98
C ASP A 107 -4.21 9.27 -11.37
N GLY A 108 -4.08 9.52 -12.68
CA GLY A 108 -3.89 10.86 -13.21
C GLY A 108 -2.66 11.54 -12.61
N ALA A 109 -2.89 12.55 -11.76
CA ALA A 109 -1.84 13.31 -11.07
C ALA A 109 -1.56 12.81 -9.64
N TYR A 110 -2.29 11.83 -9.14
CA TYR A 110 -2.22 11.37 -7.74
C TYR A 110 -1.56 9.99 -7.63
N GLY A 111 -0.80 9.79 -6.57
CA GLY A 111 -0.08 8.56 -6.24
C GLY A 111 -0.86 7.66 -5.28
N PRO A 112 -0.23 6.61 -4.75
CA PRO A 112 -0.92 5.60 -3.94
C PRO A 112 -1.11 6.01 -2.48
N ALA A 113 -0.45 7.06 -1.98
CA ALA A 113 -0.27 7.25 -0.54
C ALA A 113 -0.94 8.53 -0.03
N VAL A 114 -2.11 8.39 0.57
CA VAL A 114 -2.84 9.50 1.18
C VAL A 114 -2.58 9.53 2.68
N VAL A 115 -2.16 10.67 3.22
CA VAL A 115 -1.94 10.81 4.67
C VAL A 115 -3.20 10.40 5.42
N TYR A 116 -3.03 9.46 6.35
CA TYR A 116 -4.11 8.87 7.10
C TYR A 116 -4.81 9.90 7.99
N SER A 117 -6.14 9.85 7.98
CA SER A 117 -6.98 10.41 9.01
C SER A 117 -8.20 9.51 9.18
N ARG A 118 -8.73 9.44 10.40
CA ARG A 118 -9.88 8.59 10.70
C ARG A 118 -11.10 8.94 9.85
N ASP A 119 -11.32 10.24 9.61
CA ASP A 119 -12.43 10.70 8.76
C ASP A 119 -12.35 10.17 7.32
N LYS A 120 -11.14 10.08 6.76
CA LYS A 120 -10.92 9.54 5.40
C LYS A 120 -11.11 8.03 5.36
N GLU A 121 -10.65 7.32 6.38
CA GLU A 121 -10.85 5.88 6.51
C GLU A 121 -12.35 5.56 6.60
N THR A 122 -13.07 6.21 7.51
CA THR A 122 -14.52 5.99 7.67
C THR A 122 -15.32 6.34 6.42
N ALA A 123 -14.88 7.35 5.66
CA ALA A 123 -15.50 7.68 4.37
C ALA A 123 -15.36 6.57 3.31
N LEU A 124 -14.31 5.75 3.40
CA LEU A 124 -14.06 4.64 2.47
C LEU A 124 -14.71 3.31 2.91
N GLU A 125 -15.13 3.20 4.16
CA GLU A 125 -15.82 2.03 4.71
C GLU A 125 -17.35 2.07 4.49
N ALA A 126 -17.89 3.23 4.10
CA ALA A 126 -19.32 3.50 3.94
C ALA A 126 -19.86 3.07 2.57
#